data_AF-A0A7X0C5B5-F1
#
_entry.id   AF-A0A7X0C5B5-F1
#
_cell.length_a   1.000
_cell.length_b   1.000
_cell.length_c   1.000
_cell.angle_alpha   90.00
_cell.angle_beta   90.00
_cell.angle_gamma   90.00
#
_symmetry.space_group_name_H-M   'P 1'
#
loop_
_entity.id
_entity.type
_entity.pdbx_description
1 polymer ?
#
loop_
_entity_poly.entity_id
_entity_poly.type
_entity_poly.pdbx_seq_one_letter_code
_entity_poly.pdbx_strand_id
1 'polypeptide(L)'
;MTATLLSHIKPLSVIAQAVPVAESPVRLRLGRVLDRRGTVDGAWWPRSRDAAAELPGLIAAVDQRLGWTTLRVGVYLDAWDHIPRRIHARGRQIRVGWFRSTDPHVITLIPAAGEPIVLLVIEPGTASGPAEATFTLAAQDTTGLRPADILALAHLPASPAARPAEADNSARWENDGGPGADRAGARPRD
;
A
#
# COMPACT_ATOMS: atom_id res chain seq x y z
N MET A 1 -23.18 65.54 -29.95
CA MET A 1 -23.32 64.07 -30.16
C MET A 1 -22.28 63.38 -29.30
N THR A 2 -22.72 62.32 -28.64
CA THR A 2 -22.16 61.60 -27.48
C THR A 2 -21.15 60.50 -27.81
N ALA A 3 -20.15 60.27 -26.94
CA ALA A 3 -19.63 58.97 -26.43
C ALA A 3 -18.30 59.23 -25.68
N THR A 4 -18.22 59.19 -24.34
CA THR A 4 -18.15 58.04 -23.39
C THR A 4 -16.75 57.38 -23.27
N LEU A 5 -16.02 57.82 -22.23
CA LEU A 5 -15.38 57.08 -21.11
C LEU A 5 -14.92 55.60 -21.28
N LEU A 6 -13.66 55.30 -20.87
CA LEU A 6 -13.24 54.32 -19.82
C LEU A 6 -11.74 53.97 -20.03
N SER A 7 -10.82 54.35 -19.14
CA SER A 7 -10.44 53.68 -17.88
C SER A 7 -9.43 52.55 -18.05
N HIS A 8 -8.30 52.74 -17.38
CA HIS A 8 -7.16 51.84 -17.21
C HIS A 8 -7.54 50.43 -16.76
N ILE A 9 -6.91 49.41 -17.34
CA ILE A 9 -6.80 48.09 -16.73
C ILE A 9 -5.33 47.64 -16.81
N LYS A 10 -4.69 47.59 -15.63
CA LYS A 10 -3.41 46.91 -15.37
C LYS A 10 -3.49 45.46 -15.87
N PRO A 11 -2.43 44.89 -16.46
CA PRO A 11 -2.41 43.44 -16.66
C PRO A 11 -2.45 42.75 -15.29
N LEU A 12 -3.48 41.93 -15.08
CA LEU A 12 -3.61 41.06 -13.91
C LEU A 12 -2.41 40.11 -13.91
N SER A 13 -1.66 40.10 -12.79
CA SER A 13 -0.65 39.09 -12.52
C SER A 13 -1.25 37.72 -12.75
N VAL A 14 -0.69 36.98 -13.71
CA VAL A 14 -0.91 35.55 -13.88
C VAL A 14 -0.63 34.92 -12.53
N ILE A 15 -1.69 34.45 -11.88
CA ILE A 15 -1.58 33.53 -10.75
C ILE A 15 -0.83 32.35 -11.33
N ALA A 16 0.41 32.12 -10.88
CA ALA A 16 1.14 30.92 -11.18
C ALA A 16 0.25 29.75 -10.75
N GLN A 17 -0.42 29.14 -11.73
CA GLN A 17 -1.04 27.85 -11.54
C GLN A 17 0.12 26.95 -11.15
N ALA A 18 0.23 26.65 -9.86
CA ALA A 18 1.01 25.54 -9.38
C ALA A 18 0.47 24.34 -10.17
N VAL A 19 1.26 23.88 -11.12
CA VAL A 19 1.07 22.60 -11.79
C VAL A 19 0.75 21.63 -10.67
N PRO A 20 -0.39 20.91 -10.68
CA PRO A 20 -0.57 19.85 -9.71
C PRO A 20 0.57 18.89 -9.99
N VAL A 21 1.59 18.90 -9.11
CA VAL A 21 2.55 17.82 -8.99
C VAL A 21 1.66 16.59 -9.00
N ALA A 22 1.82 15.73 -10.01
CA ALA A 22 1.06 14.51 -10.11
C ALA A 22 1.31 13.74 -8.82
N GLU A 23 0.44 13.93 -7.82
CA GLU A 23 0.53 13.30 -6.52
C GLU A 23 0.34 11.82 -6.81
N SER A 24 1.47 11.10 -6.89
CA SER A 24 1.43 9.66 -7.04
C SER A 24 0.54 9.13 -5.92
N PRO A 25 -0.45 8.27 -6.24
CA PRO A 25 -1.44 7.87 -5.26
C PRO A 25 -0.75 7.23 -4.06
N VAL A 26 -1.08 7.73 -2.88
CA VAL A 26 -0.53 7.24 -1.61
C VAL A 26 -0.81 5.75 -1.50
N ARG A 27 0.25 4.96 -1.28
CA ARG A 27 0.17 3.50 -1.09
C ARG A 27 -0.30 3.21 0.32
N LEU A 28 -1.61 3.27 0.52
CA LEU A 28 -2.26 3.13 1.82
C LEU A 28 -3.37 2.09 1.73
N ARG A 29 -3.45 1.21 2.73
CA ARG A 29 -4.58 0.30 2.93
C ARG A 29 -5.02 0.36 4.38
N LEU A 30 -6.31 0.65 4.58
CA LEU A 30 -6.94 0.66 5.90
C LEU A 30 -7.73 -0.63 6.09
N GLY A 31 -7.89 -1.07 7.34
CA GLY A 31 -8.84 -2.12 7.69
C GLY A 31 -10.26 -1.74 7.27
N ARG A 32 -11.06 -2.75 6.89
CA ARG A 32 -12.47 -2.52 6.49
C ARG A 32 -13.32 -1.99 7.63
N VAL A 33 -13.02 -2.43 8.84
CA VAL A 33 -13.59 -1.93 10.08
C VAL A 33 -12.41 -1.50 10.93
N LEU A 34 -12.42 -0.24 11.36
CA LEU A 34 -11.54 0.25 12.41
C LEU A 34 -12.09 -0.29 13.73
N ASP A 35 -12.01 -1.61 13.92
CA ASP A 35 -12.65 -2.31 15.04
C ASP A 35 -11.85 -2.19 16.35
N ARG A 36 -10.66 -1.57 16.29
CA ARG A 36 -9.80 -1.20 17.42
C ARG A 36 -9.34 -2.39 18.27
N ARG A 37 -9.57 -3.62 17.81
CA ARG A 37 -9.08 -4.83 18.49
C ARG A 37 -7.66 -5.17 18.01
N GLY A 38 -7.41 -4.91 16.73
CA GLY A 38 -6.09 -5.04 16.13
C GLY A 38 -5.06 -4.07 16.68
N THR A 39 -3.79 -4.48 16.63
CA THR A 39 -2.63 -3.64 16.99
C THR A 39 -2.44 -2.45 16.04
N VAL A 40 -2.87 -2.58 14.79
CA VAL A 40 -2.82 -1.52 13.76
C VAL A 40 -4.13 -1.43 13.00
N ASP A 41 -4.48 -0.22 12.57
CA ASP A 41 -5.68 0.09 11.80
C ASP A 41 -5.50 -0.07 10.28
N GLY A 42 -4.27 -0.35 9.86
CA GLY A 42 -3.89 -0.49 8.47
C GLY A 42 -2.39 -0.39 8.28
N ALA A 43 -1.99 -0.28 7.01
CA ALA A 43 -0.60 -0.13 6.63
C ALA A 43 -0.43 0.92 5.54
N TRP A 44 0.74 1.53 5.54
CA TRP A 44 1.17 2.55 4.61
C TRP A 44 2.59 2.25 4.11
N TRP A 45 2.79 2.39 2.81
CA TRP A 45 4.08 2.17 2.15
C TRP A 45 4.64 3.47 1.57
N PRO A 46 5.38 4.27 2.36
CA PRO A 46 6.03 5.49 1.90
C PRO A 46 6.98 5.24 0.72
N ARG A 47 7.25 6.26 -0.09
CA ARG A 47 8.22 6.19 -1.20
C ARG A 47 9.65 6.49 -0.74
N SER A 48 9.80 7.16 0.39
CA SER A 48 11.06 7.56 1.00
C SER A 48 10.92 7.66 2.53
N ARG A 49 12.03 7.86 3.23
CA ARG A 49 12.01 8.16 4.68
C ARG A 49 11.93 9.67 4.96
N ASP A 50 11.76 10.51 3.94
CA ASP A 50 11.63 11.96 4.13
C ASP A 50 10.23 12.32 4.64
N ALA A 51 10.13 12.64 5.93
CA ALA A 51 8.85 12.97 6.54
C ALA A 51 8.23 14.26 5.96
N ALA A 52 9.04 15.22 5.51
CA ALA A 52 8.53 16.46 4.93
C ALA A 52 7.86 16.22 3.56
N ALA A 53 8.38 15.26 2.79
CA ALA A 53 7.81 14.89 1.49
C ALA A 53 6.59 13.96 1.62
N GLU A 54 6.62 13.03 2.57
CA GLU A 54 5.65 11.92 2.62
C GLU A 54 4.39 12.22 3.44
N LEU A 55 4.53 12.90 4.58
CA LEU A 55 3.42 13.12 5.51
C LEU A 55 2.26 13.95 4.93
N PRO A 56 2.45 14.98 4.08
CA PRO A 56 1.35 15.75 3.53
C PRO A 56 0.38 14.88 2.72
N GLY A 57 0.94 14.00 1.88
CA GLY A 57 0.17 13.07 1.06
C GLY A 57 -0.57 12.05 1.92
N LEU A 58 0.12 11.46 2.91
CA LEU A 58 -0.51 10.51 3.83
C LEU A 58 -1.72 11.11 4.55
N ILE A 59 -1.55 12.29 5.14
CA ILE A 59 -2.61 13.00 5.86
C ILE A 59 -3.80 13.26 4.92
N ALA A 60 -3.51 13.78 3.74
CA ALA A 60 -4.51 14.07 2.72
C ALA A 60 -5.33 12.82 2.35
N ALA A 61 -4.68 11.67 2.18
CA ALA A 61 -5.33 10.41 1.85
C ALA A 61 -6.16 9.83 3.00
N VAL A 62 -5.65 9.86 4.24
CA VAL A 62 -6.37 9.36 5.42
C VAL A 62 -7.60 10.22 5.70
N ASP A 63 -7.44 11.55 5.70
CA ASP A 63 -8.54 12.49 5.90
C ASP A 63 -9.67 12.28 4.90
N GLN A 64 -9.32 12.15 3.62
CA GLN A 64 -10.30 11.95 2.56
C GLN A 64 -11.05 10.62 2.69
N ARG A 65 -10.37 9.56 3.14
CA ARG A 65 -10.99 8.23 3.30
C ARG A 65 -11.89 8.13 4.52
N LEU A 66 -11.52 8.80 5.61
CA LEU A 66 -12.22 8.71 6.89
C LEU A 66 -13.19 9.88 7.14
N GLY A 67 -13.18 10.91 6.28
CA GLY A 67 -14.10 12.05 6.38
C GLY A 67 -13.84 12.94 7.58
N TRP A 68 -12.63 12.93 8.12
CA TRP A 68 -12.25 13.64 9.35
C TRP A 68 -11.00 14.52 9.16
N THR A 69 -10.59 15.22 10.23
CA THR A 69 -9.48 16.19 10.20
C THR A 69 -8.36 15.76 11.15
N THR A 70 -7.21 15.36 10.60
CA THR A 70 -5.96 15.14 11.37
C THR A 70 -5.38 16.45 11.92
N LEU A 71 -5.17 16.55 13.24
CA LEU A 71 -4.53 17.69 13.90
C LEU A 71 -3.05 17.48 14.24
N ARG A 72 -2.67 16.24 14.51
CA ARG A 72 -1.30 15.89 14.88
C ARG A 72 -0.89 14.56 14.27
N VAL A 73 0.38 14.45 13.94
CA VAL A 73 1.01 13.18 13.53
C VAL A 73 2.12 12.85 14.51
N GLY A 74 2.20 11.59 14.95
CA GLY A 74 3.25 11.03 15.78
C GLY A 74 4.13 10.09 14.97
N VAL A 75 5.45 10.31 14.95
CA VAL A 75 6.43 9.46 14.26
C VAL A 75 7.52 8.99 15.24
N TYR A 76 8.15 7.86 14.94
CA TYR A 76 9.38 7.46 15.61
C TYR A 76 10.57 8.25 15.07
N LEU A 77 11.35 8.87 15.96
CA LEU A 77 12.38 9.83 15.58
C LEU A 77 13.47 9.24 14.66
N ASP A 78 13.95 8.02 14.93
CA ASP A 78 15.08 7.46 14.17
C ASP A 78 14.66 6.68 12.92
N ALA A 79 13.35 6.59 12.64
CA ALA A 79 12.82 5.92 11.45
C ALA A 79 12.64 6.88 10.26
N TRP A 80 12.74 8.19 10.50
CA TRP A 80 12.40 9.23 9.53
C TRP A 80 13.49 10.29 9.40
N ASP A 81 13.74 10.72 8.18
CA ASP A 81 14.60 11.84 7.82
C ASP A 81 13.78 13.15 7.72
N HIS A 82 14.47 14.28 7.88
CA HIS A 82 13.92 15.63 7.69
C HIS A 82 12.59 15.92 8.40
N ILE A 83 12.41 15.46 9.64
CA ILE A 83 11.13 15.60 10.36
C ILE A 83 10.83 17.07 10.71
N PRO A 84 9.85 17.73 10.05
CA PRO A 84 9.55 19.12 10.36
C PRO A 84 8.69 19.19 11.63
N ARG A 85 8.83 20.24 12.44
CA ARG A 85 7.94 20.44 13.63
C ARG A 85 6.47 20.62 13.25
N ARG A 86 6.22 21.18 12.07
CA ARG A 86 4.90 21.45 11.52
C ARG A 86 4.92 21.27 10.02
N ILE A 87 3.84 20.73 9.47
CA ILE A 87 3.70 20.48 8.04
C ILE A 87 2.39 21.06 7.52
N HIS A 88 2.34 21.42 6.24
CA HIS A 88 1.12 21.84 5.59
C HIS A 88 0.48 20.66 4.86
N ALA A 89 -0.79 20.38 5.13
CA ALA A 89 -1.58 19.40 4.38
C ALA A 89 -3.02 19.89 4.32
N ARG A 90 -3.72 19.72 3.18
CA ARG A 90 -5.13 20.11 3.01
C ARG A 90 -5.41 21.57 3.45
N GLY A 91 -4.48 22.49 3.17
CA GLY A 91 -4.61 23.91 3.50
C GLY A 91 -4.45 24.26 4.98
N ARG A 92 -4.05 23.32 5.84
CA ARG A 92 -3.87 23.53 7.28
C ARG A 92 -2.48 23.15 7.76
N GLN A 93 -2.07 23.74 8.88
CA GLN A 93 -0.80 23.45 9.54
C GLN A 93 -1.01 22.39 10.62
N ILE A 94 -0.29 21.28 10.49
CA ILE A 94 -0.41 20.09 11.34
C ILE A 94 0.87 19.92 12.13
N ARG A 95 0.73 19.63 13.43
CA ARG A 95 1.89 19.42 14.30
C ARG A 95 2.44 18.02 14.09
N VAL A 96 3.75 17.90 13.94
CA VAL A 96 4.44 16.61 13.98
C VAL A 96 5.09 16.48 15.35
N GLY A 97 4.76 15.40 16.05
CA GLY A 97 5.46 14.96 17.25
C GLY A 97 6.37 13.81 16.90
N TRP A 98 7.59 13.82 17.43
CA TRP A 98 8.52 12.70 17.31
C TRP A 98 8.81 12.13 18.69
N PHE A 99 8.92 10.81 18.77
CA PHE A 99 9.14 10.11 20.02
C PHE A 99 10.15 8.98 19.80
N ARG A 100 10.95 8.69 20.84
CA ARG A 100 11.84 7.51 20.87
C ARG A 100 11.22 6.34 21.64
N SER A 101 10.07 6.56 22.27
CA SER A 101 9.36 5.57 23.08
C SER A 101 8.21 4.88 22.35
N THR A 102 7.88 5.30 21.13
CA THR A 102 6.86 4.67 20.29
C THR A 102 7.48 3.53 19.49
N ASP A 103 6.64 2.62 18.99
CA ASP A 103 7.10 1.56 18.09
C ASP A 103 7.71 2.18 16.80
N PRO A 104 8.89 1.74 16.34
CA PRO A 104 9.57 2.31 15.18
C PRO A 104 8.85 2.04 13.85
N HIS A 105 7.98 1.04 13.81
CA HIS A 105 7.29 0.60 12.60
C HIS A 105 5.90 1.21 12.47
N VAL A 106 5.50 2.15 13.32
CA VAL A 106 4.16 2.75 13.25
C VAL A 106 4.21 4.26 13.13
N ILE A 107 3.17 4.79 12.48
CA ILE A 107 2.84 6.21 12.49
C ILE A 107 1.42 6.39 13.04
N THR A 108 1.24 7.41 13.87
CA THR A 108 -0.05 7.68 14.51
C THR A 108 -0.62 9.01 14.03
N LEU A 109 -1.81 8.98 13.42
CA LEU A 109 -2.55 10.18 13.04
C LEU A 109 -3.62 10.44 14.10
N ILE A 110 -3.60 11.65 14.68
CA ILE A 110 -4.51 12.05 15.75
C ILE A 110 -5.52 13.05 15.18
N PRO A 111 -6.81 12.69 15.12
CA PRO A 111 -7.85 13.58 14.62
C PRO A 111 -8.20 14.68 15.62
N ALA A 112 -9.00 15.66 15.19
CA ALA A 112 -9.57 16.68 16.07
C ALA A 112 -10.58 16.12 17.08
N ALA A 113 -11.27 15.07 16.68
CA ALA A 113 -12.24 14.35 17.49
C ALA A 113 -12.24 12.88 17.08
N GLY A 114 -12.50 11.99 18.03
CA GLY A 114 -12.39 10.54 17.84
C GLY A 114 -11.03 9.99 18.23
N GLU A 115 -10.81 8.72 17.92
CA GLU A 115 -9.60 8.00 18.31
C GLU A 115 -8.47 8.19 17.29
N PRO A 116 -7.20 8.08 17.70
CA PRO A 116 -6.07 8.03 16.78
C PRO A 116 -6.14 6.84 15.82
N ILE A 117 -5.56 7.00 14.63
CA ILE A 117 -5.27 5.90 13.70
C ILE A 117 -3.81 5.53 13.81
N VAL A 118 -3.53 4.24 13.97
CA VAL A 118 -2.19 3.66 13.97
C VAL A 118 -1.97 2.90 12.67
N LEU A 119 -1.01 3.35 11.86
CA LEU A 119 -0.65 2.69 10.62
C LEU A 119 0.72 2.03 10.75
N LEU A 120 0.80 0.79 10.30
CA LEU A 120 2.07 0.10 10.09
C LEU A 120 2.80 0.72 8.89
N VAL A 121 4.09 1.02 9.05
CA VAL A 121 4.95 1.58 8.02
C VAL A 121 5.73 0.44 7.36
N ILE A 122 5.54 0.29 6.05
CA ILE A 122 6.34 -0.61 5.21
C ILE A 122 7.56 0.17 4.72
N GLU A 123 8.76 -0.39 4.85
CA GLU A 123 9.98 0.29 4.42
C GLU A 123 9.94 0.63 2.92
N PRO A 124 10.43 1.82 2.50
CA PRO A 124 10.35 2.23 1.10
C PRO A 124 10.97 1.23 0.11
N GLY A 125 12.04 0.55 0.52
CA GLY A 125 12.76 -0.46 -0.26
C GLY A 125 12.21 -1.89 -0.19
N THR A 126 11.11 -2.13 0.55
CA THR A 126 10.50 -3.46 0.62
C THR A 126 10.02 -3.91 -0.77
N ALA A 127 10.27 -5.17 -1.13
CA ALA A 127 9.79 -5.71 -2.39
C ALA A 127 8.25 -5.76 -2.43
N SER A 128 7.64 -5.68 -3.63
CA SER A 128 6.19 -5.63 -3.77
C SER A 128 5.46 -6.82 -3.13
N GLY A 129 6.03 -8.03 -3.19
CA GLY A 129 5.43 -9.22 -2.57
C GLY A 129 5.19 -9.07 -1.06
N PRO A 130 6.26 -8.87 -0.26
CA PRO A 130 6.12 -8.59 1.18
C PRO A 130 5.29 -7.34 1.51
N ALA A 131 5.35 -6.30 0.68
CA ALA A 131 4.52 -5.11 0.89
C ALA A 131 3.02 -5.41 0.75
N GLU A 132 2.62 -6.15 -0.30
CA GLU A 132 1.23 -6.59 -0.50
C GLU A 132 0.77 -7.59 0.57
N ALA A 133 1.66 -8.48 1.02
CA ALA A 133 1.38 -9.38 2.13
C ALA A 133 1.13 -8.59 3.43
N THR A 134 1.94 -7.55 3.69
CA THR A 134 1.76 -6.65 4.83
C THR A 134 0.44 -5.91 4.75
N PHE A 135 0.09 -5.35 3.59
CA PHE A 135 -1.21 -4.72 3.36
C PHE A 135 -2.38 -5.67 3.64
N THR A 136 -2.23 -6.95 3.29
CA THR A 136 -3.24 -7.96 3.53
C THR A 136 -3.37 -8.29 5.02
N LEU A 137 -2.25 -8.51 5.72
CA LEU A 137 -2.22 -8.81 7.16
C LEU A 137 -2.73 -7.62 7.99
N ALA A 138 -2.29 -6.40 7.69
CA ALA A 138 -2.69 -5.20 8.42
C ALA A 138 -4.17 -4.79 8.18
N ALA A 139 -4.81 -5.33 7.14
CA ALA A 139 -6.24 -5.12 6.89
C ALA A 139 -7.13 -6.20 7.56
N GLN A 140 -6.52 -7.20 8.18
CA GLN A 140 -7.18 -8.26 8.95
C GLN A 140 -7.09 -7.96 10.46
N ASP A 141 -7.61 -8.87 11.27
CA ASP A 141 -7.45 -8.80 12.72
C ASP A 141 -5.98 -9.05 13.11
N THR A 142 -5.34 -8.02 13.66
CA THR A 142 -3.95 -8.05 14.11
C THR A 142 -3.83 -8.19 15.64
N THR A 143 -4.92 -8.57 16.32
CA THR A 143 -4.98 -8.72 17.79
C THR A 143 -3.86 -9.63 18.28
N GLY A 144 -3.05 -9.14 19.21
CA GLY A 144 -1.98 -9.91 19.86
C GLY A 144 -0.68 -10.01 19.07
N LEU A 145 -0.62 -9.46 17.85
CA LEU A 145 0.63 -9.35 17.08
C LEU A 145 1.32 -8.01 17.37
N ARG A 146 2.64 -7.99 17.47
CA ARG A 146 3.39 -6.72 17.49
C ARG A 146 3.60 -6.22 16.06
N PRO A 147 3.78 -4.91 15.83
CA PRO A 147 4.04 -4.37 14.50
C PRO A 147 5.20 -5.07 13.76
N ALA A 148 6.31 -5.32 14.45
CA ALA A 148 7.45 -6.05 13.91
C ALA A 148 7.11 -7.50 13.50
N ASP A 149 6.23 -8.18 14.24
CA ASP A 149 5.83 -9.55 13.93
C ASP A 149 4.99 -9.60 12.64
N ILE A 150 4.13 -8.60 12.42
CA ILE A 150 3.34 -8.47 11.17
C ILE A 150 4.28 -8.31 9.97
N LEU A 151 5.29 -7.45 10.09
CA LEU A 151 6.30 -7.26 9.03
C LEU A 151 7.12 -8.54 8.80
N ALA A 152 7.52 -9.24 9.86
CA ALA A 152 8.26 -10.49 9.74
C ALA A 152 7.44 -11.58 9.03
N LEU A 153 6.17 -11.74 9.41
CA LEU A 153 5.24 -12.69 8.77
C LEU A 153 5.05 -12.40 7.28
N ALA A 154 5.03 -11.12 6.88
CA ALA A 154 4.89 -10.73 5.48
C ALA A 154 6.11 -11.09 4.61
N HIS A 155 7.28 -11.32 5.20
CA HIS A 155 8.49 -11.75 4.50
C HIS A 155 8.64 -13.27 4.45
N LEU A 156 7.81 -14.02 5.16
CA LEU A 156 7.81 -15.47 5.05
C LEU A 156 7.40 -15.86 3.62
N PRO A 157 8.03 -16.88 3.04
CA PRO A 157 7.54 -17.43 1.80
C PRO A 157 6.08 -17.83 2.03
N ALA A 158 5.18 -17.39 1.15
CA ALA A 158 3.84 -17.93 1.12
C ALA A 158 4.01 -19.43 1.05
N SER A 159 3.62 -20.14 2.13
CA SER A 159 3.59 -21.60 2.08
C SER A 159 2.81 -21.95 0.82
N PRO A 160 3.28 -22.89 -0.03
CA PRO A 160 2.54 -23.32 -1.19
C PRO A 160 1.31 -24.11 -0.71
N ALA A 161 0.37 -23.42 -0.08
CA ALA A 161 -0.91 -23.92 0.33
C ALA A 161 -1.78 -23.95 -0.93
N ALA A 162 -1.86 -25.16 -1.49
CA ALA A 162 -2.77 -25.58 -2.54
C ALA A 162 -2.72 -24.72 -3.81
N ARG A 163 -1.86 -25.13 -4.77
CA ARG A 163 -2.40 -25.21 -6.14
C ARG A 163 -3.69 -26.03 -6.03
N PRO A 164 -4.81 -25.63 -6.66
CA PRO A 164 -5.86 -26.58 -6.91
C PRO A 164 -5.16 -27.78 -7.54
N ALA A 165 -5.38 -28.98 -6.99
CA ALA A 165 -5.02 -30.18 -7.71
C ALA A 165 -5.79 -30.10 -9.03
N GLU A 166 -5.09 -29.70 -10.08
CA GLU A 166 -5.53 -29.86 -11.45
C GLU A 166 -5.48 -31.34 -11.74
N ALA A 167 -6.42 -32.07 -11.13
CA ALA A 167 -6.89 -33.33 -11.65
C ALA A 167 -7.79 -32.95 -12.81
N ASP A 168 -7.27 -32.99 -14.03
CA ASP A 168 -7.52 -34.14 -14.89
C ASP A 168 -6.85 -33.99 -16.26
N ASN A 169 -6.36 -35.14 -16.73
CA ASN A 169 -6.26 -35.58 -18.10
C ASN A 169 -5.09 -35.11 -18.98
N SER A 170 -4.00 -35.86 -18.89
CA SER A 170 -3.18 -36.19 -20.06
C SER A 170 -2.89 -37.69 -20.09
N ALA A 171 -3.96 -38.49 -20.14
CA ALA A 171 -3.88 -39.77 -20.82
C ALA A 171 -3.97 -39.48 -22.32
N ARG A 172 -2.84 -39.50 -23.03
CA ARG A 172 -2.75 -39.79 -24.47
C ARG A 172 -1.32 -39.65 -24.96
N TRP A 173 -0.50 -40.70 -24.87
CA TRP A 173 0.62 -41.17 -25.73
C TRP A 173 1.10 -42.46 -24.99
N GLU A 174 1.29 -43.67 -25.52
CA GLU A 174 1.52 -44.17 -26.87
C GLU A 174 0.46 -45.16 -27.38
N ASN A 175 -0.03 -44.92 -28.59
CA ASN A 175 -0.25 -45.97 -29.57
C ASN A 175 -0.06 -45.31 -30.92
N ASP A 176 1.04 -45.60 -31.63
CA ASP A 176 1.01 -46.02 -33.03
C ASP A 176 2.42 -46.32 -33.57
N GLY A 177 2.50 -47.33 -34.45
CA GLY A 177 3.58 -47.53 -35.42
C GLY A 177 4.48 -48.74 -35.13
N GLY A 178 4.39 -49.87 -35.82
CA GLY A 178 3.87 -50.09 -37.18
C GLY A 178 4.34 -51.46 -37.73
N PRO A 179 4.12 -51.73 -39.04
CA PRO A 179 3.70 -53.04 -39.54
C PRO A 179 4.73 -53.81 -40.39
N GLY A 180 4.37 -55.06 -40.77
CA GLY A 180 4.87 -55.80 -41.94
C GLY A 180 5.91 -56.88 -41.60
N ALA A 181 5.53 -58.16 -41.54
CA ALA A 181 5.40 -59.11 -42.66
C ALA A 181 6.65 -60.01 -42.79
N ASP A 182 6.49 -61.32 -42.64
CA ASP A 182 6.65 -62.27 -43.76
C ASP A 182 6.12 -63.67 -43.38
N ARG A 183 5.70 -64.38 -44.43
CA ARG A 183 5.06 -65.68 -44.57
C ARG A 183 5.95 -66.85 -44.13
N ALA A 184 5.30 -67.98 -43.82
CA ALA A 184 5.19 -69.15 -44.70
C ALA A 184 5.16 -70.48 -43.92
N GLY A 185 4.08 -71.24 -44.15
CA GLY A 185 4.05 -72.69 -44.32
C GLY A 185 4.71 -73.61 -43.30
N ALA A 186 3.90 -74.42 -42.61
CA ALA A 186 3.83 -75.88 -42.83
C ALA A 186 3.03 -76.58 -41.72
N ARG A 187 2.06 -77.41 -42.11
CA ARG A 187 1.64 -78.61 -41.36
C ARG A 187 2.61 -79.75 -41.72
N PRO A 188 2.91 -80.71 -40.83
CA PRO A 188 2.15 -81.99 -40.72
C PRO A 188 1.99 -82.50 -39.26
N ARG A 189 0.89 -83.20 -38.91
CA ARG A 189 0.75 -84.66 -38.62
C ARG A 189 1.85 -85.31 -37.77
N ASP A 190 1.51 -85.75 -36.56
CA ASP A 190 1.10 -87.14 -36.24
C ASP A 190 0.05 -87.12 -35.11
#